data_AF-A0A7C1JCD4-F1
#
_entry.id   AF-A0A7C1JCD4-F1
#
_cell.length_a   1.000
_cell.length_b   1.000
_cell.length_c   1.000
_cell.angle_alpha   90.00
_cell.angle_beta   90.00
_cell.angle_gamma   90.00
#
_symmetry.space_group_name_H-M   'P 1'
#
loop_
_entity.id
_entity.type
_entity.pdbx_description
1 polymer ?
#
loop_
_entity_poly.entity_id
_entity_poly.type
_entity_poly.pdbx_seq_one_letter_code
_entity_poly.pdbx_strand_id
1 'polypeptide(L)'
;MEETLIFKLEAKAKEIRRYIILMTAAAGSGHPGGSLSAADIVTALYFSAMRLDPKRPDDPNRDRFVLSKGHAAPLLYAALALRGFFPEQELMTLRKLGSRLQGHPDMRKLPGVEMSTGSLGQGLSAANGMAIAARLDGRDYRVYVLLGDGECQEGQVWEAAMAAAH
;
A
#
# COMPACT_ATOMS: atom_id res chain seq x y z
N MET A 1 -27.73 -2.50 4.14
CA MET A 1 -26.40 -3.01 4.59
C MET A 1 -25.29 -2.54 3.66
N GLU A 2 -25.45 -2.65 2.36
CA GLU A 2 -24.44 -2.26 1.36
C GLU A 2 -24.22 -0.74 1.32
N GLU A 3 -25.28 0.08 1.32
CA GLU A 3 -25.18 1.55 1.42
C GLU A 3 -24.43 2.03 2.68
N THR A 4 -24.64 1.34 3.81
CA THR A 4 -23.95 1.66 5.07
C THR A 4 -22.46 1.37 5.01
N LEU A 5 -22.05 0.33 4.27
CA LEU A 5 -20.64 0.01 4.06
C LEU A 5 -19.99 1.06 3.16
N ILE A 6 -20.62 1.38 2.03
CA ILE A 6 -20.10 2.40 1.10
C ILE A 6 -19.90 3.74 1.81
N PHE A 7 -20.88 4.21 2.58
CA PHE A 7 -20.75 5.45 3.36
C PHE A 7 -19.55 5.42 4.32
N LYS A 8 -19.31 4.30 5.01
CA LYS A 8 -18.15 4.13 5.91
C LYS A 8 -16.84 4.18 5.14
N LEU A 9 -16.77 3.56 3.96
CA LEU A 9 -15.58 3.58 3.11
C LEU A 9 -15.32 4.98 2.56
N GLU A 10 -16.33 5.71 2.10
CA GLU A 10 -16.19 7.10 1.67
C GLU A 10 -15.66 8.01 2.79
N ALA A 11 -16.19 7.86 4.01
CA ALA A 11 -15.70 8.60 5.17
C ALA A 11 -14.23 8.28 5.47
N LYS A 12 -13.85 7.00 5.39
CA LYS A 12 -12.45 6.58 5.60
C LYS A 12 -11.53 7.08 4.50
N ALA A 13 -11.97 7.09 3.25
CA ALA A 13 -11.20 7.62 2.13
C ALA A 13 -11.00 9.14 2.26
N LYS A 14 -11.99 9.88 2.76
CA LYS A 14 -11.83 11.32 3.09
C LYS A 14 -10.77 11.53 4.19
N GLU A 15 -10.77 10.68 5.21
CA GLU A 15 -9.78 10.73 6.28
C GLU A 15 -8.36 10.43 5.79
N ILE A 16 -8.20 9.42 4.92
CA ILE A 16 -6.93 9.13 4.25
C ILE A 16 -6.44 10.34 3.44
N ARG A 17 -7.31 10.96 2.65
CA ARG A 17 -6.98 12.16 1.88
C ARG A 17 -6.52 13.31 2.78
N ARG A 18 -7.18 13.52 3.91
CA ARG A 18 -6.76 14.51 4.93
C ARG A 18 -5.34 14.22 5.40
N TYR A 19 -5.04 12.98 5.78
CA TYR A 19 -3.70 12.62 6.26
C TYR A 19 -2.63 12.75 5.17
N ILE A 20 -2.91 12.42 3.91
CA ILE A 20 -1.98 12.64 2.79
C ILE A 20 -1.55 14.12 2.73
N ILE A 21 -2.51 15.05 2.78
CA ILE A 21 -2.20 16.49 2.75
C ILE A 21 -1.41 16.91 3.98
N LEU A 22 -1.84 16.52 5.18
CA LEU A 22 -1.15 16.88 6.42
C LEU A 22 0.30 16.37 6.46
N MET A 23 0.52 15.11 6.08
CA MET A 23 1.86 14.50 6.06
C MET A 23 2.79 15.21 5.08
N THR A 24 2.34 15.41 3.85
CA THR A 24 3.17 16.04 2.80
C THR A 24 3.47 17.50 3.12
N ALA A 25 2.52 18.23 3.71
CA ALA A 25 2.73 19.58 4.20
C ALA A 25 3.74 19.63 5.36
N ALA A 26 3.60 18.78 6.39
CA ALA A 26 4.52 18.72 7.52
C ALA A 26 5.95 18.28 7.14
N ALA A 27 6.07 17.45 6.11
CA ALA A 27 7.34 17.03 5.54
C ALA A 27 7.98 18.10 4.64
N GLY A 28 7.21 19.08 4.14
CA GLY A 28 7.66 20.03 3.11
C GLY A 28 7.99 19.37 1.76
N SER A 29 7.59 18.11 1.56
CA SER A 29 7.85 17.33 0.35
C SER A 29 6.94 16.10 0.28
N GLY A 30 6.79 15.52 -0.92
CA GLY A 30 6.01 14.31 -1.14
C GLY A 30 5.15 14.40 -2.40
N HIS A 31 4.30 13.39 -2.62
CA HIS A 31 3.51 13.26 -3.85
C HIS A 31 2.01 13.19 -3.53
N PRO A 32 1.35 14.32 -3.21
CA PRO A 32 -0.05 14.32 -2.85
C PRO A 32 -0.94 13.85 -4.01
N GLY A 33 -0.72 14.32 -5.25
CA GLY A 33 -1.56 13.97 -6.40
C GLY A 33 -1.66 12.45 -6.65
N GLY A 34 -0.51 11.77 -6.77
CA GLY A 34 -0.46 10.33 -6.96
C GLY A 34 -1.00 9.51 -5.78
N SER A 35 -1.01 10.08 -4.57
CA SER A 35 -1.59 9.46 -3.37
C SER A 35 -3.12 9.65 -3.32
N LEU A 36 -3.60 10.86 -3.61
CA LEU A 36 -5.03 11.20 -3.58
C LEU A 36 -5.83 10.44 -4.64
N SER A 37 -5.24 10.18 -5.81
CA SER A 37 -5.91 9.49 -6.93
C SER A 37 -6.29 8.04 -6.62
N ALA A 38 -5.61 7.40 -5.66
CA ALA A 38 -5.83 6.00 -5.29
C ALA A 38 -6.44 5.81 -3.89
N ALA A 39 -6.91 6.89 -3.26
CA ALA A 39 -7.47 6.83 -1.91
C ALA A 39 -8.64 5.86 -1.79
N ASP A 40 -9.59 5.88 -2.73
CA ASP A 40 -10.77 5.00 -2.66
C ASP A 40 -10.39 3.53 -2.91
N ILE A 41 -9.48 3.26 -3.85
CA ILE A 41 -8.96 1.92 -4.15
C ILE A 41 -8.34 1.31 -2.90
N VAL A 42 -7.38 2.02 -2.29
CA VAL A 42 -6.68 1.51 -1.10
C VAL A 42 -7.62 1.44 0.10
N THR A 43 -8.61 2.34 0.21
CA THR A 43 -9.63 2.24 1.27
C THR A 43 -10.46 0.97 1.12
N ALA A 44 -10.95 0.68 -0.08
CA ALA A 44 -11.73 -0.54 -0.34
C ALA A 44 -10.91 -1.80 -0.03
N LEU A 45 -9.61 -1.81 -0.38
CA LEU A 45 -8.72 -2.93 -0.07
C LEU A 45 -8.51 -3.09 1.43
N TYR A 46 -8.05 -2.06 2.14
CA TYR A 46 -7.64 -2.17 3.54
C TYR A 46 -8.80 -2.28 4.54
N PHE A 47 -9.98 -1.76 4.19
CA PHE A 47 -11.12 -1.67 5.11
C PHE A 47 -12.30 -2.56 4.72
N SER A 48 -12.20 -3.31 3.61
CA SER A 48 -13.24 -4.25 3.19
C SER A 48 -12.68 -5.54 2.60
N ALA A 49 -11.86 -5.46 1.54
CA ALA A 49 -11.53 -6.65 0.73
C ALA A 49 -10.42 -7.54 1.31
N MET A 50 -9.39 -6.95 1.93
CA MET A 50 -8.21 -7.70 2.39
C MET A 50 -8.39 -8.29 3.79
N ARG A 51 -7.94 -9.52 3.96
CA ARG A 51 -7.80 -10.19 5.27
C ARG A 51 -6.54 -9.72 5.97
N LEU A 52 -6.70 -8.68 6.78
CA LEU A 52 -5.62 -8.04 7.54
C LEU A 52 -5.95 -7.99 9.03
N ASP A 53 -5.00 -8.41 9.86
CA ASP A 53 -4.99 -8.24 11.31
C ASP A 53 -3.78 -7.39 11.73
N PRO A 54 -3.97 -6.12 12.13
CA PRO A 54 -2.87 -5.23 12.52
C PRO A 54 -2.09 -5.73 13.75
N LYS A 55 -2.67 -6.62 14.56
CA LYS A 55 -1.99 -7.21 15.72
C LYS A 55 -1.09 -8.39 15.33
N ARG A 56 -1.27 -8.93 14.12
CA ARG A 56 -0.46 -10.01 13.56
C ARG A 56 0.02 -9.62 12.16
N PRO A 57 0.85 -8.55 12.06
CA PRO A 57 1.32 -8.05 10.77
C PRO A 57 2.18 -9.06 10.01
N ASP A 58 2.74 -10.06 10.70
CA ASP A 58 3.58 -11.10 10.11
C ASP A 58 2.82 -12.40 9.80
N ASP A 59 1.48 -12.42 9.92
CA ASP A 59 0.68 -13.61 9.65
C ASP A 59 0.96 -14.15 8.23
N PRO A 60 1.47 -15.38 8.08
CA PRO A 60 1.82 -15.97 6.79
C PRO A 60 0.63 -16.15 5.83
N ASN A 61 -0.61 -16.09 6.34
CA ASN A 61 -1.85 -16.30 5.60
C ASN A 61 -2.64 -15.01 5.34
N ARG A 62 -2.11 -13.84 5.74
CA ARG A 62 -2.76 -12.56 5.41
C ARG A 62 -2.68 -12.26 3.92
N ASP A 63 -3.65 -11.51 3.43
CA ASP A 63 -3.54 -10.93 2.08
C ASP A 63 -2.45 -9.86 2.06
N ARG A 64 -1.76 -9.73 0.93
CA ARG A 64 -0.60 -8.82 0.77
C ARG A 64 -0.93 -7.67 -0.15
N PHE A 65 -0.35 -6.50 0.11
CA PHE A 65 -0.48 -5.33 -0.75
C PHE A 65 0.90 -4.75 -1.09
N VAL A 66 1.20 -4.64 -2.39
CA VAL A 66 2.40 -3.99 -2.91
C VAL A 66 2.02 -2.66 -3.55
N LEU A 67 2.55 -1.56 -3.01
CA LEU A 67 2.44 -0.25 -3.64
C LEU A 67 3.59 -0.08 -4.66
N SER A 68 3.40 -0.55 -5.90
CA SER A 68 4.43 -0.48 -6.95
C SER A 68 4.81 0.96 -7.28
N LYS A 69 3.79 1.84 -7.40
CA LYS A 69 3.94 3.30 -7.45
C LYS A 69 4.36 3.89 -6.10
N GLY A 70 5.52 3.48 -5.60
CA GLY A 70 6.00 3.73 -4.24
C GLY A 70 6.06 5.21 -3.83
N HIS A 71 6.13 6.14 -4.79
CA HIS A 71 6.10 7.57 -4.50
C HIS A 71 4.79 8.01 -3.81
N ALA A 72 3.71 7.22 -3.94
CA ALA A 72 2.45 7.38 -3.22
C ALA A 72 2.48 6.84 -1.78
N ALA A 73 3.65 6.70 -1.16
CA ALA A 73 3.82 6.22 0.22
C ALA A 73 2.88 6.85 1.27
N PRO A 74 2.57 8.18 1.23
CA PRO A 74 1.61 8.77 2.16
C PRO A 74 0.24 8.08 2.15
N LEU A 75 -0.23 7.57 1.01
CA LEU A 75 -1.47 6.80 0.93
C LEU A 75 -1.40 5.50 1.74
N LEU A 76 -0.32 4.74 1.55
CA LEU A 76 -0.10 3.48 2.25
C LEU A 76 0.02 3.70 3.76
N TYR A 77 0.79 4.70 4.17
CA TYR A 77 0.99 5.00 5.59
C TYR A 77 -0.31 5.43 6.28
N ALA A 78 -1.12 6.28 5.63
CA ALA A 78 -2.42 6.65 6.16
C ALA A 78 -3.35 5.43 6.33
N ALA A 79 -3.39 4.53 5.33
CA ALA A 79 -4.19 3.32 5.40
C ALA A 79 -3.73 2.37 6.54
N LEU A 80 -2.41 2.15 6.67
CA LEU A 80 -1.84 1.31 7.72
C LEU A 80 -2.11 1.87 9.12
N ALA A 81 -1.91 3.18 9.33
CA ALA A 81 -2.17 3.83 10.61
C ALA A 81 -3.65 3.71 11.00
N LEU A 82 -4.56 4.06 10.08
CA LEU A 82 -6.00 3.97 10.31
C LEU A 82 -6.52 2.54 10.45
N ARG A 83 -5.78 1.55 9.91
CA ARG A 83 -6.04 0.13 10.12
C ARG A 83 -5.47 -0.38 11.45
N GLY A 84 -4.65 0.42 12.14
CA GLY A 84 -4.12 0.13 13.47
C GLY A 84 -2.74 -0.55 13.48
N PHE A 85 -2.00 -0.57 12.37
CA PHE A 85 -0.63 -1.13 12.33
C PHE A 85 0.36 -0.30 13.15
N PHE A 86 0.09 1.00 13.31
CA PHE A 86 0.88 1.89 14.15
C PHE A 86 0.08 3.15 14.55
N PRO A 87 0.51 3.89 15.59
CA PRO A 87 -0.14 5.14 16.02
C PRO A 87 -0.23 6.21 14.92
N GLU A 88 -1.42 6.81 14.75
CA GLU A 88 -1.67 7.86 13.75
C GLU A 88 -0.78 9.10 13.93
N GLN A 89 -0.32 9.39 15.15
CA GLN A 89 0.56 10.52 15.43
C GLN A 89 1.90 10.43 14.69
N GLU A 90 2.38 9.20 14.42
CA GLU A 90 3.62 8.99 13.68
C GLU A 90 3.52 9.47 12.23
N LEU A 91 2.32 9.63 11.65
CA LEU A 91 2.13 10.11 10.29
C LEU A 91 2.85 11.46 10.06
N MET A 92 2.88 12.33 11.07
CA MET A 92 3.54 13.64 10.96
C MET A 92 5.07 13.56 10.93
N THR A 93 5.63 12.37 11.14
CA THR A 93 7.08 12.12 11.05
C THR A 93 7.54 11.73 9.65
N LEU A 94 6.64 11.71 8.65
CA LEU A 94 6.98 11.41 7.24
C LEU A 94 8.28 12.12 6.81
N ARG A 95 9.22 11.33 6.29
CA ARG A 95 10.53 11.79 5.76
C ARG A 95 11.45 12.47 6.77
N LYS A 96 11.11 12.51 8.07
CA LYS A 96 12.04 12.99 9.10
C LYS A 96 13.13 11.95 9.36
N LEU A 97 14.32 12.44 9.70
CA LEU A 97 15.44 11.56 10.09
C LEU A 97 15.02 10.68 11.27
N GLY A 98 15.32 9.38 11.19
CA GLY A 98 14.95 8.39 12.20
C GLY A 98 13.50 7.91 12.16
N SER A 99 12.61 8.53 11.37
CA SER A 99 11.27 8.01 11.18
C SER A 99 11.31 6.68 10.42
N ARG A 100 10.38 5.77 10.72
CA ARG A 100 10.13 4.59 9.86
C ARG A 100 9.28 4.92 8.63
N LEU A 101 8.63 6.08 8.58
CA LEU A 101 7.84 6.55 7.44
C LEU A 101 8.74 7.23 6.42
N GLN A 102 9.42 6.41 5.61
CA GLN A 102 10.36 6.85 4.59
C GLN A 102 9.66 7.50 3.38
N GLY A 103 10.41 8.24 2.55
CA GLY A 103 9.85 8.94 1.39
C GLY A 103 9.26 8.03 0.30
N HIS A 104 9.68 6.76 0.29
CA HIS A 104 9.11 5.62 -0.39
C HIS A 104 9.02 4.45 0.62
N PRO A 105 8.15 3.44 0.44
CA PRO A 105 7.99 2.35 1.40
C PRO A 105 9.31 1.62 1.67
N ASP A 106 9.54 1.27 2.93
CA ASP A 106 10.68 0.44 3.36
C ASP A 106 10.16 -0.72 4.22
N MET A 107 10.16 -1.93 3.65
CA MET A 107 9.64 -3.13 4.31
C MET A 107 10.43 -3.54 5.55
N ARG A 108 11.67 -3.06 5.72
CA ARG A 108 12.49 -3.38 6.90
C ARG A 108 12.17 -2.47 8.08
N LYS A 109 11.48 -1.35 7.86
CA LYS A 109 11.22 -0.34 8.89
C LYS A 109 9.77 -0.30 9.37
N LEU A 110 8.81 -0.65 8.52
CA LEU A 110 7.39 -0.49 8.83
C LEU A 110 6.61 -1.81 8.64
N PRO A 111 6.13 -2.44 9.72
CA PRO A 111 5.23 -3.59 9.63
C PRO A 111 3.99 -3.27 8.79
N GLY A 112 3.59 -4.22 7.94
CA GLY A 112 2.51 -4.04 6.95
C GLY A 112 2.96 -3.48 5.61
N VAL A 113 4.24 -3.11 5.44
CA VAL A 113 4.84 -2.85 4.13
C VAL A 113 5.46 -4.14 3.60
N GLU A 114 4.89 -4.69 2.53
CA GLU A 114 5.32 -5.98 1.98
C GLU A 114 6.60 -5.92 1.14
N MET A 115 6.92 -4.75 0.59
CA MET A 115 8.06 -4.55 -0.29
C MET A 115 8.58 -3.11 -0.19
N SER A 116 9.90 -2.94 -0.19
CA SER A 116 10.51 -1.64 -0.45
C SER A 116 10.37 -1.29 -1.93
N THR A 117 9.61 -0.24 -2.25
CA THR A 117 9.38 0.22 -3.63
C THR A 117 9.87 1.66 -3.79
N GLY A 118 9.92 2.17 -5.02
CA GLY A 118 10.39 3.54 -5.32
C GLY A 118 10.99 3.64 -6.71
N SER A 119 11.70 2.60 -7.14
CA SER A 119 11.96 2.34 -8.55
C SER A 119 10.68 1.80 -9.18
N LEU A 120 10.12 2.50 -10.17
CA LEU A 120 8.90 2.07 -10.85
C LEU A 120 9.13 0.76 -11.61
N GLY A 121 8.07 -0.01 -11.78
CA GLY A 121 8.05 -1.26 -12.56
C GLY A 121 8.38 -2.52 -11.76
N GLN A 122 8.96 -2.38 -10.57
CA GLN A 122 9.45 -3.53 -9.80
C GLN A 122 8.39 -4.24 -8.95
N GLY A 123 7.35 -3.52 -8.51
CA GLY A 123 6.40 -4.05 -7.54
C GLY A 123 5.56 -5.21 -8.07
N LEU A 124 5.19 -5.21 -9.36
CA LEU A 124 4.46 -6.31 -9.97
C LEU A 124 5.29 -7.61 -10.00
N SER A 125 6.59 -7.52 -10.32
CA SER A 125 7.47 -8.70 -10.30
C SER A 125 7.55 -9.33 -8.92
N ALA A 126 7.69 -8.52 -7.87
CA ALA A 126 7.71 -9.03 -6.50
C ALA A 126 6.35 -9.58 -6.06
N ALA A 127 5.25 -8.91 -6.43
CA ALA A 127 3.90 -9.38 -6.17
C ALA A 127 3.63 -10.75 -6.81
N ASN A 128 4.10 -10.98 -8.03
CA ASN A 128 4.05 -12.29 -8.68
C ASN A 128 4.80 -13.35 -7.87
N GLY A 129 6.02 -13.04 -7.40
CA GLY A 129 6.78 -13.95 -6.53
C GLY A 129 6.02 -14.32 -5.25
N MET A 130 5.36 -13.34 -4.61
CA MET A 130 4.52 -13.58 -3.44
C MET A 130 3.31 -14.47 -3.74
N ALA A 131 2.68 -14.31 -4.91
CA ALA A 131 1.53 -15.09 -5.33
C ALA A 131 1.91 -16.53 -5.75
N ILE A 132 3.04 -16.68 -6.46
CA ILE A 132 3.62 -17.99 -6.80
C ILE A 132 3.95 -18.76 -5.51
N ALA A 133 4.59 -18.11 -4.53
CA ALA A 133 4.86 -18.72 -3.24
C ALA A 133 3.57 -19.19 -2.54
N ALA A 134 2.51 -18.37 -2.56
CA ALA A 134 1.21 -18.76 -1.99
C ALA A 134 0.68 -20.06 -2.63
N ARG A 135 0.72 -20.14 -3.95
CA ARG A 135 0.26 -21.30 -4.72
C ARG A 135 1.08 -22.54 -4.44
N LEU A 136 2.40 -22.43 -4.37
CA LEU A 136 3.31 -23.54 -4.06
C LEU A 136 3.12 -24.05 -2.62
N ASP A 137 2.86 -23.14 -1.68
CA ASP A 137 2.62 -23.48 -0.26
C ASP A 137 1.18 -23.93 0.01
N GLY A 138 0.30 -23.97 -1.01
CA GLY A 138 -1.11 -24.32 -0.85
C GLY A 138 -1.92 -23.32 -0.01
N ARG A 139 -1.48 -22.06 0.03
CA ARG A 139 -2.15 -20.97 0.76
C ARG A 139 -3.14 -20.24 -0.13
N ASP A 140 -4.24 -19.78 0.47
CA ASP A 140 -5.35 -19.11 -0.24
C ASP A 140 -5.31 -17.58 -0.14
N TYR A 141 -4.18 -17.00 0.33
CA TYR A 141 -4.03 -15.56 0.41
C TYR A 141 -3.91 -14.90 -0.96
N ARG A 142 -4.43 -13.69 -1.07
CA ARG A 142 -4.37 -12.87 -2.28
C ARG A 142 -3.25 -11.85 -2.18
N VAL A 143 -2.64 -11.56 -3.33
CA VAL A 143 -1.67 -10.48 -3.47
C VAL A 143 -2.27 -9.41 -4.35
N TYR A 144 -2.40 -8.21 -3.81
CA TYR A 144 -2.85 -7.02 -4.51
C TYR A 144 -1.65 -6.13 -4.82
N VAL A 145 -1.60 -5.57 -6.02
CA VAL A 145 -0.54 -4.62 -6.41
C VAL A 145 -1.18 -3.41 -7.09
N LEU A 146 -0.73 -2.22 -6.70
CA LEU A 146 -1.17 -0.97 -7.31
C LEU A 146 -0.03 -0.36 -8.13
N LEU A 147 -0.27 -0.20 -9.43
CA LEU A 147 0.66 0.43 -10.37
C LEU A 147 0.22 1.85 -10.74
N GLY A 148 1.17 2.66 -11.17
CA GLY A 148 0.91 3.89 -11.94
C GLY A 148 0.75 3.58 -13.43
N ASP A 149 0.01 4.42 -14.14
CA ASP A 149 -0.12 4.36 -15.60
C ASP A 149 1.21 4.64 -16.32
N GLY A 150 1.94 5.68 -15.90
CA GLY A 150 3.30 5.95 -16.39
C GLY A 150 4.30 4.86 -16.00
N GLU A 151 4.08 4.19 -14.86
CA GLU A 151 4.88 3.03 -14.46
C GLU A 151 4.71 1.83 -15.40
N CYS A 152 3.53 1.66 -16.01
CA CYS A 152 3.30 0.59 -17.00
C CYS A 152 4.11 0.75 -18.29
N GLN A 153 4.87 1.85 -18.45
CA GLN A 153 5.81 2.04 -19.56
C GLN A 153 7.14 1.31 -19.32
N GLU A 154 7.42 0.88 -18.08
CA GLU A 154 8.60 0.09 -17.76
C GLU A 154 8.47 -1.32 -18.35
N GLY A 155 9.49 -1.77 -19.08
CA GLY A 155 9.50 -3.11 -19.71
C GLY A 155 9.31 -4.25 -18.70
N GLN A 156 9.84 -4.08 -17.48
CA GLN A 156 9.72 -5.04 -16.40
C GLN A 156 8.25 -5.33 -16.01
N VAL A 157 7.33 -4.36 -16.15
CA VAL A 157 5.89 -4.59 -15.91
C VAL A 157 5.34 -5.62 -16.89
N TRP A 158 5.76 -5.57 -18.16
CA TRP A 158 5.30 -6.48 -19.20
C TRP A 158 5.91 -7.87 -19.08
N GLU A 159 7.17 -7.98 -18.67
CA GLU A 159 7.78 -9.25 -18.29
C GLU A 159 7.01 -9.90 -17.14
N ALA A 160 6.68 -9.13 -16.11
CA ALA A 160 5.91 -9.62 -14.97
C ALA A 160 4.47 -9.98 -15.37
N ALA A 161 3.80 -9.20 -16.20
CA ALA A 161 2.45 -9.52 -16.70
C ALA A 161 2.43 -10.84 -17.49
N MET A 162 3.45 -11.06 -18.35
CA MET A 162 3.60 -12.31 -19.10
C MET A 162 3.84 -13.50 -18.15
N ALA A 163 4.71 -13.33 -17.15
CA ALA A 163 5.01 -14.38 -16.18
C ALA A 163 3.82 -14.72 -15.27
N ALA A 164 2.92 -13.78 -15.00
CA ALA A 164 1.73 -14.02 -14.17
C ALA A 164 0.69 -14.92 -14.86
N ALA A 165 0.65 -14.92 -16.19
CA ALA A 165 -0.32 -15.67 -16.98
C ALA A 165 0.15 -17.08 -17.37
N HIS A 166 1.46 -17.32 -17.37
CA HIS A 166 2.08 -18.60 -17.76
C HIS A 166 1.88 -19.70 -16.72
#